data_AF-A0A2A5CS43-F1
#
_entry.id   AF-A0A2A5CS43-F1
#
_cell.length_a   1.000
_cell.length_b   1.000
_cell.length_c   1.000
_cell.angle_alpha   90.00
_cell.angle_beta   90.00
_cell.angle_gamma   90.00
#
_symmetry.space_group_name_H-M   'P 1'
#
loop_
_entity.id
_entity.type
_entity.pdbx_description
1 polymer ?
#
loop_
_entity_poly.entity_id
_entity_poly.type
_entity_poly.pdbx_seq_one_letter_code
_entity_poly.pdbx_strand_id
1 'polypeptide(L)'
;MNNSSSTKKIFKPLSALTFDNRFVRELPADPESNNYCRQVENAFYSFVSPMATANPTLVAFSADVARSLELSPATCQSEQFARVFSGNELLPAMQPFAMCYGGHQFGNWAGQLGDGRAINLGEILNQKGERWYLQLKGAGKTPYSRQADGLAVLRS
;
A
#
# COMPACT_ATOMS: atom_id res chain seq x y z
N MET A 1 -0.20 -25.42 39.93
CA MET A 1 0.41 -24.11 39.61
C MET A 1 0.77 -24.11 38.13
N ASN A 2 -0.13 -23.67 37.25
CA ASN A 2 0.19 -23.45 35.83
C ASN A 2 -0.16 -21.99 35.51
N ASN A 3 0.84 -21.12 35.58
CA ASN A 3 0.75 -19.76 35.06
C ASN A 3 0.74 -19.84 33.53
N SER A 4 -0.43 -19.85 32.91
CA SER A 4 -0.52 -19.50 31.49
C SER A 4 -0.24 -18.01 31.39
N SER A 5 1.02 -17.67 31.12
CA SER A 5 1.43 -16.31 30.77
C SER A 5 0.74 -15.94 29.46
N SER A 6 -0.45 -15.34 29.58
CA SER A 6 -1.11 -14.66 28.46
C SER A 6 -0.20 -13.49 28.08
N THR A 7 0.64 -13.70 27.07
CA THR A 7 1.35 -12.61 26.40
C THR A 7 0.29 -11.61 25.96
N LYS A 8 0.16 -10.48 26.68
CA LYS A 8 -0.72 -9.38 26.30
C LYS A 8 -0.39 -9.04 24.85
N LYS A 9 -1.34 -9.27 23.94
CA LYS A 9 -1.19 -8.85 22.53
C LYS A 9 -1.04 -7.34 22.52
N ILE A 10 0.17 -6.87 22.22
CA ILE A 10 0.47 -5.44 22.13
C ILE A 10 -0.07 -4.98 20.78
N PHE A 11 -1.23 -4.34 20.79
CA PHE A 11 -1.72 -3.62 19.63
C PHE A 11 -1.07 -2.24 19.55
N LYS A 12 -0.81 -1.77 18.34
CA LYS A 12 -0.16 -0.50 18.04
C LYS A 12 -1.14 0.51 17.46
N PRO A 13 -1.02 1.81 17.79
CA PRO A 13 -1.60 2.86 16.96
C PRO A 13 -0.91 2.88 15.59
N LEU A 14 -1.56 3.47 14.57
CA LEU A 14 -0.98 3.59 13.22
C LEU A 14 0.39 4.28 13.22
N SER A 15 0.56 5.30 14.05
CA SER A 15 1.83 6.03 14.19
C SER A 15 2.98 5.19 14.75
N ALA A 16 2.70 4.04 15.37
CA ALA A 16 3.72 3.14 15.91
C ALA A 16 4.05 1.96 14.97
N LEU A 17 3.53 1.97 13.74
CA LEU A 17 3.96 1.03 12.71
C LEU A 17 5.43 1.28 12.36
N THR A 18 6.21 0.21 12.28
CA THR A 18 7.64 0.27 11.93
C THR A 18 7.77 0.11 10.41
N PHE A 19 8.09 1.19 9.70
CA PHE A 19 8.36 1.15 8.27
C PHE A 19 9.82 0.80 8.01
N ASP A 20 10.05 -0.23 7.19
CA ASP A 20 11.39 -0.56 6.70
C ASP A 20 11.59 -0.07 5.27
N ASN A 21 10.55 -0.11 4.42
CA ASN A 21 10.60 0.34 3.02
C ASN A 21 11.80 -0.21 2.24
N ARG A 22 12.12 -1.50 2.45
CA ARG A 22 13.34 -2.10 1.92
C ARG A 22 13.42 -2.00 0.40
N PHE A 23 12.30 -2.25 -0.27
CA PHE A 23 12.21 -2.22 -1.74
C PHE A 23 12.54 -0.84 -2.32
N VAL A 24 12.02 0.23 -1.73
CA VAL A 24 12.30 1.61 -2.15
C VAL A 24 13.73 2.01 -1.79
N ARG A 25 14.28 1.51 -0.69
CA ARG A 25 15.66 1.80 -0.28
C ARG A 25 16.71 1.08 -1.13
N GLU A 26 16.43 -0.15 -1.57
CA GLU A 26 17.43 -1.02 -2.20
C GLU A 26 17.33 -1.10 -3.73
N LEU A 27 16.20 -0.71 -4.33
CA LEU A 27 16.01 -0.80 -5.76
C LEU A 27 16.02 0.56 -6.45
N PRO A 28 16.49 0.63 -7.73
CA PRO A 28 16.44 1.85 -8.51
C PRO A 28 15.01 2.40 -8.72
N ALA A 29 14.82 3.66 -8.32
CA ALA A 29 13.64 4.44 -8.62
C ALA A 29 13.67 4.98 -10.06
N ASP A 30 12.49 5.21 -10.61
CA ASP A 30 12.29 6.04 -11.80
C ASP A 30 12.72 7.48 -11.48
N PRO A 31 13.63 8.08 -12.27
CA PRO A 31 14.09 9.45 -12.04
C PRO A 31 13.01 10.51 -12.34
N GLU A 32 11.98 10.17 -13.12
CA GLU A 32 10.88 11.09 -13.43
C GLU A 32 9.85 11.13 -12.28
N SER A 33 9.76 12.29 -11.62
CA SER A 33 8.87 12.51 -10.48
C SER A 33 7.43 12.88 -10.87
N ASN A 34 7.18 13.33 -12.10
CA ASN A 34 5.84 13.72 -12.53
C ASN A 34 4.97 12.49 -12.78
N ASN A 35 3.73 12.53 -12.27
CA ASN A 35 2.79 11.44 -12.45
C ASN A 35 1.95 11.64 -13.72
N TYR A 36 2.34 10.95 -14.79
CA TYR A 36 1.59 10.83 -16.03
C TYR A 36 1.89 9.48 -16.68
N CYS A 37 0.94 8.94 -17.43
CA CYS A 37 1.08 7.66 -18.09
C CYS A 37 2.23 7.68 -19.11
N ARG A 38 3.16 6.72 -19.01
CA ARG A 38 4.33 6.61 -19.90
C ARG A 38 4.91 5.20 -19.85
N GLN A 39 5.92 4.93 -20.67
CA GLN A 39 6.83 3.81 -20.44
C GLN A 39 7.92 4.24 -19.46
N VAL A 40 8.25 3.38 -18.50
CA VAL A 40 9.28 3.59 -17.49
C VAL A 40 10.43 2.63 -17.76
N GLU A 41 11.62 3.16 -18.03
CA GLU A 41 12.78 2.35 -18.37
C GLU A 41 13.83 2.39 -17.24
N ASN A 42 14.59 1.32 -17.09
CA ASN A 42 15.71 1.22 -16.14
C ASN A 42 15.35 1.49 -14.66
N ALA A 43 14.11 1.24 -14.27
CA ALA A 43 13.61 1.42 -12.90
C ALA A 43 12.65 0.31 -12.48
N PHE A 44 12.58 0.06 -11.18
CA PHE A 44 11.70 -0.96 -10.58
C PHE A 44 10.36 -0.38 -10.10
N TYR A 45 10.30 0.93 -9.88
CA TYR A 45 9.11 1.63 -9.44
C TYR A 45 9.19 3.11 -9.76
N SER A 46 8.03 3.77 -9.72
CA SER A 46 7.93 5.23 -9.74
C SER A 46 7.28 5.72 -8.45
N PHE A 47 7.79 6.80 -7.88
CA PHE A 47 7.12 7.48 -6.77
C PHE A 47 5.81 8.10 -7.26
N VAL A 48 4.72 7.85 -6.54
CA VAL A 48 3.38 8.35 -6.87
C VAL A 48 2.57 8.57 -5.61
N SER A 49 1.92 9.73 -5.49
CA SER A 49 1.00 9.99 -4.39
C SER A 49 -0.42 9.51 -4.73
N PRO A 50 -1.17 8.95 -3.75
CA PRO A 50 -2.58 8.65 -3.94
C PRO A 50 -3.43 9.87 -4.31
N MET A 51 -4.48 9.64 -5.10
CA MET A 51 -5.51 10.62 -5.38
C MET A 51 -6.47 10.73 -4.20
N ALA A 52 -6.68 11.95 -3.71
CA ALA A 52 -7.59 12.20 -2.58
C ALA A 52 -9.05 11.83 -2.91
N THR A 53 -9.74 11.29 -1.92
CA THR A 53 -11.16 10.95 -1.97
C THR A 53 -11.99 11.92 -1.11
N ALA A 54 -13.24 12.19 -1.49
CA ALA A 54 -14.03 13.25 -0.85
C ALA A 54 -14.55 12.91 0.57
N ASN A 55 -14.89 11.64 0.84
CA ASN A 55 -15.48 11.23 2.11
C ASN A 55 -15.15 9.76 2.43
N PRO A 56 -13.93 9.46 2.90
CA PRO A 56 -13.50 8.09 3.13
C PRO A 56 -14.18 7.49 4.36
N THR A 57 -14.87 6.35 4.15
CA THR A 57 -15.55 5.60 5.21
C THR A 57 -15.13 4.14 5.18
N LEU A 58 -14.81 3.59 6.34
CA LEU A 58 -14.56 2.16 6.47
C LEU A 58 -15.87 1.37 6.31
N VAL A 59 -15.90 0.47 5.33
CA VAL A 59 -17.02 -0.48 5.15
C VAL A 59 -16.79 -1.75 5.95
N ALA A 60 -15.59 -2.33 5.86
CA ALA A 60 -15.22 -3.56 6.57
C ALA A 60 -13.69 -3.68 6.67
N PHE A 61 -13.21 -4.48 7.63
CA PHE A 61 -11.81 -4.89 7.74
C PHE A 61 -11.70 -6.35 8.18
N SER A 62 -10.58 -7.00 7.87
CA SER A 62 -10.28 -8.35 8.36
C SER A 62 -9.60 -8.29 9.73
N ALA A 63 -10.23 -8.87 10.74
CA ALA A 63 -9.67 -8.94 12.10
C ALA A 63 -8.37 -9.77 12.17
N ASP A 64 -8.21 -10.76 11.29
CA ASP A 64 -7.03 -11.62 11.24
C ASP A 64 -5.84 -10.91 10.60
N VAL A 65 -6.08 -10.15 9.52
CA VAL A 65 -5.04 -9.30 8.91
C VAL A 65 -4.66 -8.18 9.88
N ALA A 66 -5.64 -7.50 10.48
CA ALA A 66 -5.37 -6.47 11.49
C ALA A 66 -4.47 -6.99 12.61
N ARG A 67 -4.74 -8.20 13.11
CA ARG A 67 -3.89 -8.85 14.13
C ARG A 67 -2.48 -9.16 13.63
N SER A 68 -2.34 -9.58 12.37
CA SER A 68 -1.03 -9.85 11.75
C SER A 68 -0.18 -8.59 11.60
N LEU A 69 -0.84 -7.45 11.38
CA LEU A 69 -0.25 -6.11 11.36
C LEU A 69 -0.20 -5.44 12.74
N GLU A 70 -0.59 -6.16 13.81
CA GLU A 70 -0.61 -5.67 15.20
C GLU A 70 -1.51 -4.46 15.45
N LEU A 71 -2.56 -4.31 14.64
CA LEU A 71 -3.56 -3.26 14.78
C LEU A 71 -4.75 -3.74 15.61
N SER A 72 -5.22 -2.89 16.52
CA SER A 72 -6.44 -3.17 17.28
C SER A 72 -7.70 -2.93 16.43
N PRO A 73 -8.83 -3.59 16.73
CA PRO A 73 -10.12 -3.25 16.12
C PRO A 73 -10.48 -1.76 16.23
N ALA A 74 -10.20 -1.14 17.39
CA ALA A 74 -10.44 0.28 17.61
C ALA A 74 -9.57 1.17 16.71
N THR A 75 -8.31 0.78 16.49
CA THR A 75 -7.42 1.46 15.53
C THR A 75 -7.99 1.36 14.12
N CYS A 76 -8.42 0.17 13.69
CA CYS A 76 -9.02 -0.04 12.37
C CYS A 76 -10.30 0.76 12.17
N GLN A 77 -11.11 0.94 13.21
CA GLN A 77 -12.37 1.69 13.15
C GLN A 77 -12.20 3.21 13.28
N SER A 78 -10.98 3.70 13.48
CA SER A 78 -10.72 5.14 13.61
C SER A 78 -10.87 5.88 12.29
N GLU A 79 -11.22 7.16 12.34
CA GLU A 79 -11.24 8.02 11.15
C GLU A 79 -9.86 8.13 10.49
N GLN A 80 -8.79 8.11 11.30
CA GLN A 80 -7.43 8.15 10.79
C GLN A 80 -7.13 6.93 9.92
N PHE A 81 -7.60 5.74 10.32
CA PHE A 81 -7.48 4.53 9.49
C PHE A 81 -8.18 4.72 8.15
N ALA A 82 -9.41 5.24 8.15
CA ALA A 82 -10.12 5.52 6.90
C ALA A 82 -9.36 6.52 6.02
N ARG A 83 -8.79 7.60 6.59
CA ARG A 83 -7.99 8.58 5.83
C ARG A 83 -6.68 7.99 5.28
N VAL A 84 -5.95 7.21 6.08
CA VAL A 84 -4.70 6.58 5.64
C VAL A 84 -4.96 5.56 4.53
N PHE A 85 -5.91 4.65 4.74
CA PHE A 85 -6.20 3.58 3.78
C PHE A 85 -7.16 3.97 2.65
N SER A 86 -7.47 5.27 2.53
CA SER A 86 -8.04 5.88 1.32
C SER A 86 -7.03 6.75 0.55
N GLY A 87 -5.81 6.91 1.07
CA GLY A 87 -4.79 7.76 0.48
C GLY A 87 -4.92 9.25 0.81
N ASN A 88 -5.85 9.63 1.70
CA ASN A 88 -6.08 11.02 2.13
C ASN A 88 -5.07 11.50 3.19
N GLU A 89 -4.36 10.59 3.86
CA GLU A 89 -3.36 10.90 4.87
C GLU A 89 -2.17 9.95 4.72
N LEU A 90 -0.95 10.46 4.78
CA LEU A 90 0.27 9.65 4.80
C LEU A 90 0.88 9.70 6.19
N LEU A 91 1.28 8.54 6.71
CA LEU A 91 2.08 8.48 7.93
C LEU A 91 3.51 8.94 7.63
N PRO A 92 4.26 9.50 8.60
CA PRO A 92 5.54 10.15 8.34
C PRO A 92 6.61 9.32 7.59
N ALA A 93 6.60 7.99 7.75
CA ALA A 93 7.57 7.09 7.11
C ALA A 93 7.01 6.37 5.87
N MET A 94 5.80 6.69 5.43
CA MET A 94 5.26 6.18 4.16
C MET A 94 6.04 6.74 2.98
N GLN A 95 6.29 5.90 1.99
CA GLN A 95 6.96 6.28 0.74
C GLN A 95 6.12 5.74 -0.42
N PRO A 96 5.05 6.43 -0.83
CA PRO A 96 4.13 5.93 -1.85
C PRO A 96 4.78 5.67 -3.21
N PHE A 97 4.59 4.47 -3.76
CA PHE A 97 5.15 4.07 -5.05
C PHE A 97 4.29 3.06 -5.82
N ALA A 98 4.49 3.00 -7.13
CA ALA A 98 3.88 2.02 -8.02
C ALA A 98 4.98 1.17 -8.69
N MET A 99 4.83 -0.15 -8.67
CA MET A 99 5.83 -1.07 -9.23
C MET A 99 5.77 -1.12 -10.76
N CYS A 100 6.95 -1.21 -11.39
CA CYS A 100 7.13 -1.50 -12.80
C CYS A 100 7.28 -3.01 -13.00
N TYR A 101 6.48 -3.60 -13.89
CA TYR A 101 6.62 -5.00 -14.29
C TYR A 101 6.07 -5.22 -15.70
N GLY A 102 6.31 -6.38 -16.29
CA GLY A 102 5.74 -6.81 -17.56
C GLY A 102 5.16 -8.22 -17.43
N GLY A 103 4.43 -8.67 -18.45
CA GLY A 103 3.82 -10.00 -18.37
C GLY A 103 3.12 -10.44 -19.64
N HIS A 104 2.84 -11.74 -19.70
CA HIS A 104 1.97 -12.30 -20.72
C HIS A 104 0.51 -12.18 -20.29
N GLN A 105 -0.35 -11.66 -21.15
CA GLN A 105 -1.81 -11.64 -20.95
C GLN A 105 -2.46 -12.42 -22.09
N PHE A 106 -3.35 -13.35 -21.74
CA PHE A 106 -4.04 -14.21 -22.71
C PHE A 106 -3.08 -14.89 -23.72
N GLY A 107 -1.93 -15.37 -23.24
CA GLY A 107 -0.92 -16.06 -24.04
C GLY A 107 0.03 -15.17 -24.85
N ASN A 108 -0.14 -13.85 -24.84
CA ASN A 108 0.68 -12.91 -25.61
C ASN A 108 1.50 -12.01 -24.70
N TRP A 109 2.73 -11.68 -25.09
CA TRP A 109 3.54 -10.68 -24.38
C TRP A 109 2.87 -9.31 -24.45
N ALA A 110 2.44 -8.77 -23.31
CA ALA A 110 1.69 -7.52 -23.23
C ALA A 110 2.59 -6.29 -23.01
N GLY A 111 3.91 -6.45 -23.13
CA GLY A 111 4.89 -5.41 -22.85
C GLY A 111 4.91 -5.00 -21.38
N GLN A 112 5.21 -3.72 -21.14
CA GLN A 112 5.20 -3.15 -19.80
C GLN A 112 3.78 -2.99 -19.27
N LEU A 113 3.57 -3.58 -18.10
CA LEU A 113 2.44 -3.42 -17.21
C LEU A 113 2.89 -2.52 -16.05
N GLY A 114 2.66 -2.93 -14.81
CA GLY A 114 2.91 -2.15 -13.61
C GLY A 114 1.65 -1.96 -12.80
N ASP A 115 1.81 -1.36 -11.64
CA ASP A 115 0.70 -1.03 -10.74
C ASP A 115 -0.17 0.11 -11.32
N GLY A 116 -0.99 -0.22 -12.32
CA GLY A 116 -1.76 0.77 -13.09
C GLY A 116 -2.97 1.37 -12.35
N ARG A 117 -3.32 0.82 -11.19
CA ARG A 117 -4.35 1.38 -10.29
C ARG A 117 -4.08 1.02 -8.83
N ALA A 118 -2.83 0.69 -8.52
CA ALA A 118 -2.42 0.33 -7.18
C ALA A 118 -1.25 1.23 -6.77
N ILE A 119 -1.19 1.61 -5.50
CA ILE A 119 -0.09 2.38 -4.93
C ILE A 119 0.29 1.73 -3.62
N ASN A 120 1.54 1.32 -3.50
CA ASN A 120 2.13 0.84 -2.26
C ASN A 120 2.45 2.05 -1.40
N LEU A 121 1.85 2.19 -0.22
CA LEU A 121 2.13 3.27 0.73
C LEU A 121 3.46 3.08 1.45
N GLY A 122 3.93 1.85 1.52
CA GLY A 122 5.17 1.49 2.20
C GLY A 122 5.16 0.02 2.62
N GLU A 123 6.23 -0.36 3.29
CA GLU A 123 6.47 -1.71 3.76
C GLU A 123 6.79 -1.68 5.26
N ILE A 124 6.04 -2.45 6.04
CA ILE A 124 6.17 -2.49 7.49
C ILE A 124 6.73 -3.81 8.00
N LEU A 125 7.32 -3.76 9.19
CA LEU A 125 7.72 -4.93 9.97
C LEU A 125 6.82 -5.07 11.21
N ASN A 126 6.38 -6.29 11.48
CA ASN A 126 5.77 -6.62 12.77
C ASN A 126 6.84 -7.08 13.79
N GLN A 127 6.44 -7.34 15.05
CA GLN A 127 7.35 -7.74 16.12
C GLN A 127 8.01 -9.11 15.89
N LYS A 128 7.45 -9.93 14.99
CA LYS A 128 8.07 -11.19 14.58
C LYS A 128 9.12 -11.00 13.47
N GLY A 129 9.30 -9.78 12.99
CA GLY A 129 10.16 -9.48 11.83
C GLY A 129 9.52 -9.87 10.49
N GLU A 130 8.22 -10.17 10.46
CA GLU A 130 7.49 -10.43 9.22
C GLU A 130 7.23 -9.12 8.49
N ARG A 131 7.32 -9.16 7.16
CA ARG A 131 7.30 -8.01 6.28
C ARG A 131 6.00 -7.94 5.50
N TRP A 132 5.37 -6.77 5.49
CA TRP A 132 4.06 -6.57 4.88
C TRP A 132 4.03 -5.29 4.04
N TYR A 133 3.54 -5.41 2.81
CA TYR A 133 3.18 -4.26 1.98
C TYR A 133 1.83 -3.70 2.38
N LEU A 134 1.76 -2.38 2.51
CA LEU A 134 0.50 -1.66 2.61
C LEU A 134 0.15 -1.10 1.22
N GLN A 135 -0.63 -1.85 0.45
CA GLN A 135 -0.99 -1.46 -0.93
C GLN A 135 -2.45 -1.02 -1.03
N LEU A 136 -2.68 0.16 -1.61
CA LEU A 136 -4.01 0.69 -1.92
C LEU A 136 -4.37 0.45 -3.37
N LYS A 137 -5.44 -0.32 -3.60
CA LYS A 137 -6.04 -0.52 -4.91
C LYS A 137 -7.13 0.52 -5.16
N GLY A 138 -7.15 1.10 -6.34
CA GLY A 138 -8.04 2.21 -6.70
C GLY A 138 -7.55 3.57 -6.22
N ALA A 139 -6.25 3.71 -5.94
CA ALA A 139 -5.64 4.89 -5.34
C ALA A 139 -5.34 6.03 -6.35
N GLY A 140 -5.83 5.92 -7.60
CA GLY A 140 -5.60 6.91 -8.65
C GLY A 140 -4.59 6.45 -9.70
N LYS A 141 -4.33 7.35 -10.66
CA LYS A 141 -3.43 7.07 -11.78
C LYS A 141 -1.97 6.96 -11.34
N THR A 142 -1.24 6.16 -12.08
CA THR A 142 0.21 5.97 -12.00
C THR A 142 0.78 6.03 -13.43
N PRO A 143 2.12 6.06 -13.61
CA PRO A 143 2.74 5.93 -14.92
C PRO A 143 2.27 4.68 -15.70
N TYR A 144 1.83 3.65 -14.97
CA TYR A 144 1.44 2.34 -15.46
C TYR A 144 -0.07 2.22 -15.77
N SER A 145 -0.87 3.27 -15.56
CA SER A 145 -2.34 3.24 -15.76
C SER A 145 -2.78 3.08 -17.21
N ARG A 146 -1.87 3.30 -18.18
CA ARG A 146 -2.17 3.29 -19.61
C ARG A 146 -3.32 4.27 -19.91
N GLN A 147 -4.47 3.77 -20.35
CA GLN A 147 -5.65 4.56 -20.69
C GLN A 147 -6.71 4.59 -19.57
N ALA A 148 -6.50 3.87 -18.47
CA ALA A 148 -7.47 3.75 -17.38
C ALA A 148 -7.47 4.97 -16.45
N ASP A 149 -8.53 5.10 -15.64
CA ASP A 149 -8.70 6.16 -14.65
C ASP A 149 -7.89 5.96 -13.36
N GLY A 150 -7.36 4.75 -13.13
CA GLY A 150 -6.60 4.40 -11.93
C GLY A 150 -7.46 4.12 -10.69
N LEU A 151 -8.78 4.05 -10.83
CA LEU A 151 -9.72 3.90 -9.72
C LEU A 151 -10.28 2.47 -9.61
N ALA A 152 -10.94 2.21 -8.48
CA ALA A 152 -11.69 0.99 -8.24
C ALA A 152 -13.12 1.34 -7.80
N VAL A 153 -14.06 0.50 -8.20
CA VAL A 153 -15.46 0.60 -7.76
C VAL A 153 -15.72 -0.40 -6.64
N LEU A 154 -16.71 -0.13 -5.79
CA LEU A 154 -17.00 -0.96 -4.61
C LEU A 154 -17.28 -2.45 -4.93
N ARG A 155 -17.76 -2.75 -6.14
CA ARG A 155 -18.10 -4.11 -6.58
C ARG A 155 -16.93 -4.92 -7.18
N SER A 156 -15.73 -4.36 -7.29
CA SER A 156 -14.63 -4.90 -8.12
C SER A 156 -13.99 -6.18 -7.59
#